data_AF-A0A6A6WWK6-F1
#
_entry.id   AF-A0A6A6WWK6-F1
#
_cell.length_a   1.000
_cell.length_b   1.000
_cell.length_c   1.000
_cell.angle_alpha   90.00
_cell.angle_beta   90.00
_cell.angle_gamma   90.00
#
_symmetry.space_group_name_H-M   'P 1'
#
loop_
_entity.id
_entity.type
_entity.pdbx_description
1 polymer ?
#
loop_
_entity_poly.entity_id
_entity_poly.type
_entity_poly.pdbx_seq_one_letter_code
_entity_poly.pdbx_strand_id
1 'polypeptide(L)' 'NLVLALKALPVARRLPSHHGETNLSRDLARLSDHVDTSHFDLERISPLFEAVLRKETDTIIWGEVYKLVAD' A
#
# COMPACT_ATOMS: atom_id res chain seq x y z
N ASN A 1 7.94 -9.03 -2.78
CA ASN A 1 6.62 -8.59 -2.30
C ASN A 1 6.61 -7.06 -2.29
N LEU A 2 5.81 -6.42 -3.14
CA LEU A 2 5.73 -4.95 -3.29
C LEU A 2 5.31 -4.24 -1.99
N VAL A 3 4.37 -4.82 -1.26
CA VAL A 3 3.86 -4.27 0.01
C VAL A 3 4.98 -4.18 1.05
N LEU A 4 5.84 -5.20 1.13
CA LEU A 4 7.01 -5.17 2.01
C LEU A 4 8.02 -4.08 1.61
N ALA A 5 8.21 -3.84 0.31
CA ALA A 5 9.09 -2.78 -0.17
C ALA A 5 8.54 -1.39 0.21
N LEU A 6 7.24 -1.15 0.02
CA LEU A 6 6.58 0.09 0.41
C LEU A 6 6.67 0.33 1.93
N LYS A 7 6.43 -0.72 2.73
CA LYS A 7 6.53 -0.68 4.19
C LYS A 7 7.95 -0.33 4.68
N ALA A 8 8.98 -0.73 3.94
CA ALA A 8 10.38 -0.46 4.28
C ALA A 8 10.80 1.00 4.01
N LEU A 9 10.02 1.76 3.24
CA LEU A 9 10.34 3.16 2.94
C LEU A 9 10.13 4.05 4.19
N PRO A 10 11.08 4.97 4.50
CA PRO A 10 10.94 5.88 5.64
C PRO A 10 9.67 6.74 5.58
N VAL A 11 9.21 7.08 4.37
CA VAL A 11 8.01 7.90 4.15
C VAL A 11 6.73 7.19 4.61
N ALA A 12 6.65 5.86 4.53
CA ALA A 12 5.49 5.10 5.02
C ALA A 12 5.30 5.24 6.54
N ARG A 13 6.37 5.52 7.30
CA ARG A 13 6.28 5.79 8.74
C ARG A 13 5.88 7.23 9.07
N ARG A 14 5.94 8.13 8.10
CA ARG A 14 5.60 9.56 8.22
C ARG A 14 4.19 9.86 7.70
N LEU A 15 3.73 9.08 6.73
CA LEU A 15 2.41 9.22 6.15
C LEU A 15 1.32 8.77 7.15
N PRO A 16 0.23 9.52 7.27
CA PRO A 16 -0.85 9.20 8.20
C PRO A 16 -1.50 7.85 7.86
N SER A 17 -1.97 7.13 8.85
CA SER A 17 -2.78 5.93 8.61
C SER A 17 -4.13 6.31 8.00
N HIS A 18 -4.66 5.45 7.14
CA HIS A 18 -6.05 5.53 6.68
C HIS A 18 -7.03 5.14 7.80
N HIS A 19 -6.72 4.11 8.58
CA HIS A 19 -7.60 3.55 9.61
C HIS A 19 -7.51 4.25 10.97
N GLY A 20 -6.89 5.44 11.04
CA GLY A 20 -6.68 6.18 12.28
C GLY A 20 -5.62 5.56 13.21
N GLU A 21 -4.80 4.64 12.70
CA GLU A 21 -3.65 4.10 13.41
C GLU A 21 -2.45 5.07 13.38
N THR A 22 -1.26 4.64 13.83
CA THR A 22 -0.08 5.49 13.94
C THR A 22 0.41 6.03 12.59
N ASN A 23 0.50 5.17 11.56
CA ASN A 23 1.03 5.54 10.25
C ASN A 23 0.71 4.47 9.19
N LEU A 24 0.91 4.83 7.92
CA LEU A 24 0.69 3.98 6.76
C LEU A 24 1.51 2.67 6.80
N SER A 25 2.68 2.66 7.44
CA SER A 25 3.49 1.43 7.61
C SER A 25 2.73 0.34 8.38
N ARG A 26 1.84 0.73 9.30
CA ARG A 26 0.99 -0.19 10.07
C ARG A 26 -0.18 -0.71 9.23
N ASP A 27 -0.80 0.14 8.43
CA ASP A 27 -1.82 -0.28 7.46
C ASP A 27 -1.24 -1.29 6.45
N LEU A 28 -0.03 -1.04 5.94
CA LEU A 28 0.68 -1.96 5.04
C LEU A 28 1.05 -3.29 5.71
N ALA A 29 1.28 -3.31 7.03
CA ALA A 29 1.50 -4.54 7.76
C ALA A 29 0.23 -5.40 7.80
N ARG A 30 -0.93 -4.79 8.11
CA ARG A 30 -2.24 -5.47 8.07
C ARG A 30 -2.57 -6.00 6.69
N LEU A 31 -2.28 -5.22 5.64
CA LEU A 31 -2.43 -5.64 4.26
C LEU A 31 -1.56 -6.86 3.94
N SER A 32 -0.30 -6.88 4.40
CA SER A 32 0.61 -8.02 4.20
C SER A 32 0.05 -9.29 4.84
N ASP A 33 -0.44 -9.19 6.07
CA ASP A 33 -1.06 -10.32 6.77
C ASP A 33 -2.32 -10.82 6.02
N HIS A 34 -3.11 -9.91 5.44
CA HIS A 34 -4.28 -10.26 4.63
C HIS A 34 -3.90 -10.99 3.33
N VAL A 35 -2.86 -10.51 2.63
CA VAL A 35 -2.32 -11.14 1.41
C VAL A 35 -1.92 -12.58 1.67
N ASP A 36 -1.28 -12.85 2.81
CA ASP A 36 -0.77 -14.18 3.14
C ASP A 36 -1.89 -15.18 3.56
N THR A 37 -3.12 -14.71 3.81
CA THR A 37 -4.26 -15.54 4.24
C THR A 37 -5.22 -15.99 3.12
N SER A 38 -4.82 -15.84 1.85
CA SER A 38 -5.39 -16.49 0.65
C SER A 38 -6.72 -15.98 0.06
N HIS A 39 -7.22 -14.80 0.45
CA HIS A 39 -8.37 -14.14 -0.20
C HIS A 39 -8.08 -12.74 -0.75
N PHE A 40 -6.82 -12.42 -0.97
CA PHE A 40 -6.47 -11.11 -1.50
C PHE A 40 -6.82 -11.00 -2.98
N ASP A 41 -7.71 -10.07 -3.29
CA ASP A 41 -8.14 -9.75 -4.64
C ASP A 41 -7.00 -9.09 -5.43
N LEU A 42 -6.45 -9.82 -6.41
CA LEU A 42 -5.36 -9.35 -7.26
C LEU A 42 -5.78 -8.14 -8.12
N GLU A 43 -7.07 -7.97 -8.40
CA GLU A 43 -7.55 -6.79 -9.11
C GLU A 43 -7.34 -5.51 -8.29
N ARG A 44 -7.32 -5.60 -6.95
CA ARG A 44 -7.07 -4.44 -6.08
C ARG A 44 -5.64 -3.92 -6.16
N ILE A 45 -4.65 -4.78 -6.39
CA ILE A 45 -3.24 -4.36 -6.47
C ILE A 45 -2.83 -3.94 -7.89
N SER A 46 -3.61 -4.31 -8.90
CA SER A 46 -3.33 -4.00 -10.31
C SER A 46 -3.10 -2.50 -10.58
N PRO A 47 -3.95 -1.56 -10.10
CA PRO A 47 -3.75 -0.12 -10.31
C PRO A 47 -2.41 0.39 -9.77
N LEU A 48 -1.97 -0.12 -8.61
CA LEU A 48 -0.68 0.24 -8.02
C LEU A 48 0.49 -0.26 -8.88
N PHE A 49 0.41 -1.49 -9.40
CA PHE A 49 1.42 -2.00 -10.32
C PHE A 49 1.48 -1.19 -11.61
N GLU A 50 0.34 -0.83 -12.19
CA GLU A 50 0.30 0.02 -13.38
C GLU A 50 0.93 1.38 -13.13
N ALA A 51 0.63 2.03 -12.00
CA ALA A 51 1.21 3.32 -11.64
C ALA A 51 2.75 3.25 -11.52
N VAL A 52 3.27 2.20 -10.88
CA VAL A 52 4.72 1.98 -10.75
C VAL A 52 5.37 1.70 -12.11
N LEU A 53 4.76 0.84 -12.95
CA LEU A 53 5.29 0.48 -14.27
C LEU A 53 5.32 1.68 -15.24
N ARG A 54 4.31 2.55 -15.14
CA ARG A 54 4.23 3.81 -15.92
C ARG A 54 5.14 4.91 -15.37
N LYS A 55 5.83 4.68 -14.24
CA LYS A 55 6.65 5.67 -13.55
C LYS A 55 5.86 6.94 -13.22
N GLU A 56 4.62 6.74 -12.78
CA GLU A 56 3.76 7.84 -12.34
C GLU A 56 4.40 8.60 -11.18
N THR A 57 3.87 9.79 -10.92
CA THR A 57 4.36 10.64 -9.82
C THR A 57 4.14 9.97 -8.45
N ASP A 58 4.96 10.35 -7.47
CA ASP A 58 4.80 9.91 -6.07
C ASP A 58 3.37 10.11 -5.56
N THR A 59 2.73 11.24 -5.91
CA THR A 59 1.34 11.54 -5.54
C THR A 59 0.38 10.47 -6.04
N ILE A 60 0.54 10.01 -7.29
CA ILE A 60 -0.31 8.97 -7.87
C ILE A 60 -0.02 7.63 -7.19
N ILE A 61 1.26 7.26 -7.05
CA ILE A 61 1.66 5.99 -6.43
C ILE A 61 1.14 5.91 -4.99
N TRP A 62 1.37 6.93 -4.17
CA TRP A 62 0.87 6.96 -2.79
C TRP A 62 -0.65 7.02 -2.73
N GLY A 63 -1.31 7.67 -3.69
CA GLY A 63 -2.77 7.65 -3.81
C GLY A 63 -3.32 6.23 -4.00
N GLU A 64 -2.70 5.44 -4.89
CA GLU A 64 -3.08 4.02 -5.07
C GLU A 64 -2.77 3.17 -3.84
N VAL A 65 -1.67 3.45 -3.14
CA VAL A 65 -1.38 2.80 -1.85
C VAL A 65 -2.48 3.10 -0.81
N TYR A 66 -2.94 4.34 -0.73
CA TYR A 66 -4.03 4.71 0.18
C TYR A 66 -5.35 4.04 -0.14
N LYS A 67 -5.71 3.94 -1.42
CA LYS A 67 -6.90 3.18 -1.85
C LYS A 67 -6.77 1.70 -1.49
N LEU A 68 -5.58 1.12 -1.71
CA LEU A 68 -5.33 -0.29 -1.45
C LEU A 68 -5.45 -0.66 0.04
N VAL A 69 -5.04 0.23 0.94
CA VAL A 69 -5.17 -0.03 2.39
C VAL A 69 -6.54 0.36 2.95
N ALA A 70 -7.38 1.08 2.20
CA ALA A 70 -8.64 1.61 2.70
C ALA A 70 -9.75 0.58 2.90
N ASP A 71 -9.75 -0.51 2.11
CA ASP A 71 -10.67 -1.65 2.29
C ASP A 71 -10.03 -2.80 3.08
#